data_AF-A0A510L1C1-F1
#
_entry.id   AF-A0A510L1C1-F1
#
_cell.length_a   1.000
_cell.length_b   1.000
_cell.length_c   1.000
_cell.angle_alpha   90.00
_cell.angle_beta   90.00
_cell.angle_gamma   90.00
#
_symmetry.space_group_name_H-M   'P 1'
#
loop_
_entity.id
_entity.type
_entity.pdbx_description
1 polymer ?
#
loop_
_entity_poly.entity_id
_entity_poly.type
_entity_poly.pdbx_seq_one_letter_code
_entity_poly.pdbx_strand_id
1 'polypeptide(L)'
;MGKNKYRNIIDVWKDKTGRIQNNFASPAAQRGKNLKNIFNSYKEDNLDKKILEVNKMYIHPKYDFIRANLDGEIVYQDKKGYLK
;
A
#
# COMPACT_ATOMS: atom_id res chain seq x y z
N MET A 1 14.40 -5.66 -6.72
CA MET A 1 13.95 -5.53 -8.13
C MET A 1 14.22 -6.86 -8.83
N GLY A 2 13.36 -7.30 -9.77
CA GLY A 2 13.55 -8.56 -10.52
C GLY A 2 12.91 -9.84 -9.93
N LYS A 3 12.23 -9.75 -8.78
CA LYS A 3 11.54 -10.89 -8.13
C LYS A 3 10.01 -10.90 -8.37
N ASN A 4 9.49 -9.99 -9.18
CA ASN A 4 8.06 -9.90 -9.44
C ASN A 4 7.69 -10.86 -10.59
N LYS A 5 6.83 -11.84 -10.30
CA LYS A 5 6.36 -12.85 -11.27
C LYS A 5 5.39 -12.27 -12.32
N TYR A 6 4.82 -11.09 -12.06
CA TYR A 6 3.73 -10.52 -12.86
C TYR A 6 4.18 -9.42 -13.83
N ARG A 7 5.25 -8.68 -13.53
CA ARG A 7 5.76 -7.59 -14.38
C ARG A 7 7.27 -7.49 -14.30
N ASN A 8 7.91 -7.23 -15.43
CA ASN A 8 9.35 -7.00 -15.51
C ASN A 8 9.68 -5.49 -15.46
N ILE A 9 10.97 -5.14 -15.49
CA ILE A 9 11.43 -3.76 -15.39
C ILE A 9 11.08 -2.90 -16.62
N ILE A 10 11.01 -3.51 -17.81
CA ILE A 10 10.63 -2.83 -19.05
C ILE A 10 9.15 -2.45 -19.02
N ASP A 11 8.29 -3.32 -18.47
CA ASP A 11 6.87 -3.03 -18.31
C ASP A 11 6.65 -1.81 -17.40
N VAL A 12 7.42 -1.72 -16.31
CA VAL A 12 7.39 -0.56 -15.40
C VAL A 12 7.88 0.72 -16.10
N TRP A 13 8.91 0.63 -16.94
CA TRP A 13 9.39 1.78 -17.72
C TRP A 13 8.37 2.26 -18.76
N LYS A 14 7.70 1.34 -19.46
CA LYS A 14 6.63 1.68 -20.42
C LYS A 14 5.45 2.36 -19.72
N ASP A 15 5.06 1.87 -18.55
CA ASP A 15 3.99 2.47 -17.71
C ASP A 15 4.34 3.90 -17.28
N LYS A 16 5.56 4.11 -16.76
CA LYS A 16 6.05 5.45 -16.36
C LYS A 16 6.18 6.44 -17.52
N THR A 17 6.35 5.96 -18.74
CA THR A 17 6.46 6.79 -19.93
C THR A 17 5.14 6.96 -20.67
N GLY A 18 4.02 6.47 -20.11
CA GLY A 18 2.68 6.61 -20.68
C GLY A 18 2.44 5.77 -21.94
N ARG A 19 3.32 4.80 -22.22
CA ARG A 19 3.23 3.94 -23.40
C ARG A 19 2.26 2.76 -23.24
N ILE A 20 1.71 2.58 -22.03
CA ILE A 20 0.69 1.59 -21.70
C ILE A 20 -0.39 2.31 -20.88
N GLN A 21 -1.65 2.14 -21.26
CA GLN A 21 -2.80 2.55 -20.45
C GLN A 21 -3.34 1.33 -19.73
N ASN A 22 -3.14 1.26 -18.41
CA ASN A 22 -3.54 0.12 -17.60
C ASN A 22 -4.84 0.42 -16.84
N ASN A 23 -5.99 0.13 -17.47
CA ASN A 23 -7.30 0.33 -16.86
C ASN A 23 -7.88 -0.96 -16.25
N PHE A 24 -7.07 -2.01 -16.12
CA PHE A 24 -7.56 -3.31 -15.66
C PHE A 24 -7.53 -3.42 -14.13
N ALA A 25 -8.70 -3.40 -13.50
CA ALA A 25 -8.87 -3.82 -12.12
C ALA A 25 -9.18 -5.32 -12.09
N SER A 26 -8.26 -6.13 -11.57
CA SER A 26 -8.51 -7.57 -11.43
C SER A 26 -9.62 -7.84 -10.40
N PRO A 27 -10.36 -8.95 -10.51
CA PRO A 27 -11.33 -9.34 -9.48
C PRO A 27 -10.74 -9.43 -8.08
N ALA A 28 -9.45 -9.80 -7.96
CA ALA A 28 -8.73 -9.80 -6.68
C ALA A 28 -8.52 -8.38 -6.13
N ALA A 29 -8.15 -7.41 -6.97
CA ALA A 29 -8.04 -6.00 -6.58
C ALA A 29 -9.40 -5.43 -6.16
N GLN A 30 -10.47 -5.77 -6.91
CA GLN A 30 -11.82 -5.36 -6.57
C GLN A 30 -12.29 -5.96 -5.24
N ARG A 31 -12.00 -7.25 -4.99
CA ARG A 31 -12.27 -7.89 -3.70
C ARG A 31 -11.50 -7.23 -2.56
N GLY A 32 -10.22 -6.94 -2.73
CA GLY A 32 -9.42 -6.25 -1.73
C GLY A 32 -10.00 -4.87 -1.36
N LYS A 33 -10.45 -4.10 -2.36
CA LYS A 33 -11.13 -2.82 -2.14
C LYS A 33 -12.43 -2.97 -1.34
N ASN A 34 -13.19 -4.02 -1.57
CA ASN A 34 -14.44 -4.29 -0.85
C ASN A 34 -14.19 -4.84 0.57
N LEU A 35 -13.06 -5.51 0.80
CA LEU A 35 -12.64 -6.08 2.08
C LEU A 35 -12.01 -5.07 3.04
N LYS A 36 -12.16 -3.76 2.77
CA LYS A 36 -11.63 -2.69 3.63
C LYS A 36 -12.12 -2.77 5.10
N ASN A 37 -13.20 -3.54 5.35
CA ASN A 37 -13.67 -3.92 6.68
C ASN A 37 -12.68 -4.76 7.52
N ILE A 38 -11.68 -5.42 6.92
CA ILE A 38 -10.64 -6.18 7.66
C ILE A 38 -9.87 -5.28 8.62
N PHE A 39 -9.75 -3.99 8.29
CA PHE A 39 -9.11 -3.01 9.16
C PHE A 39 -9.83 -2.84 10.51
N ASN A 40 -11.16 -2.96 10.51
CA ASN A 40 -11.95 -2.89 11.73
C ASN A 40 -11.78 -4.18 12.56
N SER A 41 -11.73 -5.35 11.92
CA SER A 41 -11.43 -6.60 12.62
C SER A 41 -10.04 -6.57 13.27
N TYR A 42 -9.03 -6.02 12.58
CA TYR A 42 -7.69 -5.85 13.16
C TYR A 42 -7.66 -4.92 14.38
N LYS A 43 -8.53 -3.90 14.41
CA LYS A 43 -8.70 -3.01 15.57
C LYS A 43 -9.37 -3.73 16.74
N GLU A 44 -10.40 -4.52 16.46
CA GLU A 44 -11.11 -5.32 17.47
C GLU A 44 -10.17 -6.35 18.12
N ASP A 45 -9.30 -6.96 17.33
CA ASP A 45 -8.34 -7.97 17.81
C ASP A 45 -7.11 -7.36 18.54
N ASN A 46 -6.84 -6.07 18.36
CA ASN A 46 -5.67 -5.38 18.92
C ASN A 46 -6.07 -4.09 19.65
N LEU A 47 -6.95 -4.22 20.65
CA LEU A 47 -7.46 -3.11 21.46
C LEU A 47 -6.36 -2.29 22.17
N ASP A 48 -5.20 -2.90 22.40
CA ASP A 48 -4.03 -2.27 23.01
C ASP A 48 -3.28 -1.34 22.06
N LYS A 49 -3.57 -1.38 20.75
CA LYS A 49 -2.89 -0.63 19.71
C LYS A 49 -3.83 0.37 19.05
N LYS A 50 -3.36 1.61 18.91
CA LYS A 50 -4.10 2.63 18.17
C LYS A 50 -3.78 2.51 16.68
N ILE A 51 -4.68 1.89 15.93
CA ILE A 51 -4.57 1.70 14.49
C ILE A 51 -5.28 2.85 13.76
N LEU A 52 -4.52 3.64 13.00
CA LEU A 52 -5.01 4.81 12.26
C LEU A 52 -5.01 4.51 10.77
N GLU A 53 -6.15 4.66 10.11
CA GLU A 53 -6.22 4.55 8.65
C GLU A 53 -5.59 5.80 8.06
N VAL A 54 -4.66 5.63 7.13
CA VAL A 54 -3.97 6.76 6.52
C VAL A 54 -4.13 6.67 5.02
N ASN A 55 -4.65 7.73 4.40
CA ASN A 55 -4.65 7.88 2.94
C ASN A 55 -3.66 8.96 2.54
N LYS A 56 -2.37 8.67 2.73
CA LYS A 56 -1.27 9.62 2.47
C LYS A 56 -0.16 8.94 1.72
N MET A 57 0.37 9.64 0.71
CA MET A 57 1.57 9.24 0.02
C MET A 57 2.81 9.71 0.79
N TYR A 58 3.57 8.76 1.32
CA TYR A 58 4.85 9.00 1.98
C TYR A 58 5.95 9.09 0.93
N ILE A 59 6.92 9.98 1.17
CA ILE A 59 8.09 10.19 0.32
C ILE A 59 9.32 9.78 1.13
N HIS A 60 10.23 9.02 0.51
CA HIS A 60 11.45 8.61 1.19
C HIS A 60 12.34 9.83 1.47
N PRO A 61 12.88 10.01 2.70
CA PRO A 61 13.59 11.24 3.09
C PRO A 61 14.79 11.60 2.21
N LYS A 62 15.48 10.59 1.67
CA LYS A 62 16.67 10.75 0.82
C LYS A 62 16.40 10.66 -0.69
N TYR A 63 15.29 10.02 -1.08
CA TYR A 63 15.05 9.63 -2.48
C TYR A 63 13.60 9.94 -2.84
N ASP A 64 13.36 11.12 -3.40
CA ASP A 64 12.04 11.67 -3.72
C ASP A 64 11.20 10.84 -4.71
N PHE A 65 11.88 10.10 -5.59
CA PHE A 65 11.26 9.18 -6.54
C PHE A 65 10.73 7.89 -5.89
N ILE A 66 11.08 7.61 -4.62
CA ILE A 66 10.55 6.50 -3.85
C ILE A 66 9.39 7.00 -3.02
N ARG A 67 8.20 6.47 -3.33
CA ARG A 67 6.96 6.81 -2.65
C ARG A 67 6.22 5.55 -2.24
N ALA A 68 5.46 5.63 -1.15
CA ALA A 68 4.60 4.55 -0.66
C ALA A 68 3.27 5.12 -0.20
N ASN A 69 2.16 4.45 -0.53
CA ASN A 69 0.89 4.65 0.15
C ASN A 69 0.75 3.50 1.14
N LEU A 70 0.53 3.81 2.41
CA LEU A 70 0.41 2.83 3.49
C LEU A 70 -1.07 2.69 3.82
N ASP A 71 -1.52 1.48 4.13
CA ASP A 71 -2.93 1.25 4.48
C ASP A 71 -3.29 1.79 5.88
N GLY A 72 -2.30 1.93 6.76
CA GLY A 72 -2.47 2.56 8.06
C GLY A 72 -1.18 2.68 8.87
N GLU A 73 -1.25 3.42 9.97
CA GLU A 73 -0.20 3.53 10.98
C GLU A 73 -0.65 2.85 12.28
N ILE A 74 0.27 2.15 12.94
CA ILE A 74 0.06 1.58 14.27
C ILE A 74 0.81 2.45 15.26
N VAL A 75 0.14 2.92 16.30
CA VAL A 75 0.77 3.60 17.44
C VAL A 75 0.65 2.71 18.66
N TYR A 76 1.79 2.35 19.25
CA TYR A 76 1.87 1.56 20.48
C TYR A 76 2.99 2.09 21.37
N GLN A 77 2.65 2.53 22.59
CA GLN A 77 3.61 3.02 23.60
C GLN A 77 4.64 4.02 23.01
N ASP A 78 4.16 5.06 22.33
CA ASP A 78 4.95 6.10 21.64
C ASP A 78 5.87 5.62 20.50
N LYS A 79 5.80 4.33 20.13
CA LYS A 79 6.45 3.77 18.95
C LYS A 79 5.47 3.69 17.79
N LYS A 80 5.93 4.13 16.61
CA LYS A 80 5.15 4.06 15.36
C LYS A 80 5.56 2.83 14.54
N GLY A 81 4.57 2.04 14.15
CA GLY A 81 4.66 0.97 13.16
C GLY A 81 3.79 1.27 11.94
N TYR A 82 3.98 0.52 10.86
CA TYR A 82 3.25 0.70 9.60
C TYR A 82 2.50 -0.57 9.21
N LEU A 83 1.24 -0.44 8.80
CA LEU A 83 0.46 -1.50 8.16
C LEU A 83 0.71 -1.47 6.66
N LYS A 84 0.78 -2.66 6.05
CA LYS A 84 1.19 -2.88 4.67
C LYS A 84 0.37 -4.01 4.04
#